data_AF-G0PE50-F1
#
_entry.id   AF-G0PE50-F1
#
_cell.length_a   1.000
_cell.length_b   1.000
_cell.length_c   1.000
_cell.angle_alpha   90.00
_cell.angle_beta   90.00
_cell.angle_gamma   90.00
#
_symmetry.space_group_name_H-M   'P 1'
#
loop_
_entity.id
_entity.type
_entity.pdbx_description
1 polymer ?
#
loop_
_entity_poly.entity_id
_entity_poly.type
_entity_poly.pdbx_seq_one_letter_code
_entity_poly.pdbx_strand_id
1 'polypeptide(L)'
;MYNLYDACYYDPTTNLKKAFIERQMRKAVGLPERRHNAATTAPLCAQTNNTNAYLNRADVRKSLHIPSSLPAWQECSDEVGKNYVVTHFDVIAEFQTMIAAGIKILVYNGDVDTACNSIMNQQFLTSLNLTVLGEQEKVNEAWHYSGQTGTAVAGFQTKFAGNVDFLTVRGSGHFVPEDKPRESQQMIYNFINNLDYSAPLKK
;
A
#
# COMPACT_ATOMS: atom_id res chain seq x y z
N MET A 1 5.91 -0.43 -11.08
CA MET A 1 4.46 -0.17 -11.23
C MET A 1 3.77 -0.65 -9.97
N TYR A 2 2.95 0.18 -9.33
CA TYR A 2 2.44 -0.15 -8.00
C TYR A 2 1.29 -1.15 -8.02
N ASN A 3 0.53 -1.24 -9.11
CA ASN A 3 -0.43 -2.32 -9.32
C ASN A 3 -0.40 -2.70 -10.81
N LEU A 4 0.03 -3.92 -11.12
CA LEU A 4 0.21 -4.39 -12.51
C LEU A 4 -1.11 -4.47 -13.29
N TYR A 5 -2.21 -4.73 -12.58
CA TYR A 5 -3.53 -4.94 -13.18
C TYR A 5 -4.44 -3.73 -13.06
N ASP A 6 -4.04 -2.73 -12.28
CA ASP A 6 -4.82 -1.51 -12.21
C ASP A 6 -4.63 -0.67 -13.47
N ALA A 7 -5.75 -0.28 -14.06
CA ALA A 7 -5.72 0.69 -15.13
C ALA A 7 -5.59 2.06 -14.48
N CYS A 8 -4.48 2.76 -14.75
CA CYS A 8 -4.35 4.22 -14.58
C CYS A 8 -5.56 4.93 -15.23
N TYR A 9 -6.69 5.02 -14.52
CA TYR A 9 -8.05 5.40 -14.97
C TYR A 9 -8.30 5.29 -16.49
N TYR A 10 -8.81 4.12 -16.89
CA TYR A 10 -9.27 3.81 -18.25
C TYR A 10 -10.80 3.66 -18.20
N ASP A 11 -11.52 4.41 -19.03
CA ASP A 11 -12.96 4.18 -19.22
C ASP A 11 -13.14 3.15 -20.36
N PRO A 12 -13.50 1.89 -20.05
CA PRO A 12 -13.64 0.84 -21.04
C PRO A 12 -14.86 1.03 -21.95
N THR A 13 -15.83 1.87 -21.58
CA THR A 13 -17.04 2.13 -22.38
C THR A 13 -16.78 3.14 -23.49
N THR A 14 -15.87 4.08 -23.25
CA THR A 14 -15.53 5.14 -24.21
C THR A 14 -14.15 4.99 -24.82
N ASN A 15 -13.35 4.02 -24.35
CA ASN A 15 -11.94 3.82 -24.74
C ASN A 15 -11.06 5.06 -24.44
N LEU A 16 -11.50 5.91 -23.51
CA LEU A 16 -10.85 7.18 -23.21
C LEU A 16 -9.88 7.05 -22.04
N LYS A 17 -8.69 7.61 -22.23
CA LYS A 17 -7.68 7.76 -21.18
C LYS A 17 -7.99 8.97 -20.31
N LYS A 18 -7.69 8.90 -19.00
CA LYS A 18 -7.80 10.02 -18.05
C LYS A 18 -7.32 11.37 -18.61
N ALA A 19 -6.15 11.39 -19.22
CA ALA A 19 -5.56 12.61 -19.78
C ALA A 19 -6.44 13.28 -20.85
N PHE A 20 -7.18 12.49 -21.63
CA PHE A 20 -8.12 13.01 -22.62
C PHE A 20 -9.35 13.61 -21.94
N ILE A 21 -9.93 12.91 -20.96
CA ILE A 21 -11.11 13.37 -20.21
C ILE A 21 -10.79 14.65 -19.43
N GLU A 22 -9.66 14.68 -18.73
CA GLU A 22 -9.20 15.86 -17.98
C GLU A 22 -8.99 17.08 -18.90
N ARG A 23 -8.43 16.87 -20.09
CA ARG A 23 -8.27 17.95 -21.09
C ARG A 23 -9.62 18.50 -21.55
N GLN A 24 -10.59 17.63 -21.85
CA GLN A 24 -11.93 18.05 -22.29
C GLN A 24 -12.70 18.78 -21.19
N MET A 25 -12.69 18.25 -19.96
CA MET A 25 -13.35 18.88 -18.81
C MET A 25 -12.78 20.27 -18.52
N ARG A 26 -11.45 20.42 -18.48
CA ARG A 26 -10.81 21.73 -18.25
C ARG A 26 -11.16 22.74 -19.32
N LYS A 27 -11.18 22.31 -20.60
CA LYS A 27 -11.61 23.16 -21.71
C LYS A 27 -13.07 23.59 -21.55
N ALA A 28 -13.95 22.69 -21.12
CA ALA A 28 -15.37 22.98 -20.91
C ALA A 28 -15.62 23.99 -19.77
N VAL A 29 -14.76 24.00 -18.74
CA VAL A 29 -14.85 24.96 -17.62
C VAL A 29 -13.93 26.18 -17.76
N GLY A 30 -13.33 26.40 -18.94
CA GLY A 30 -12.47 27.55 -19.21
C GLY A 30 -11.13 27.56 -18.46
N LEU A 31 -10.70 26.41 -17.92
CA LEU A 31 -9.41 26.27 -17.25
C LEU A 31 -8.30 25.96 -18.26
N PRO A 32 -7.11 26.57 -18.13
CA PRO A 32 -5.98 26.28 -19.02
C PRO A 32 -5.53 24.82 -18.88
N GLU A 33 -5.04 24.26 -19.99
CA GLU A 33 -4.47 22.92 -20.05
C GLU A 33 -3.28 22.83 -19.07
N ARG A 34 -3.26 21.78 -18.25
CA ARG A 34 -2.11 21.55 -17.37
C ARG A 34 -0.95 21.13 -18.27
N ARG A 35 0.10 21.95 -18.36
CA ARG A 35 1.41 21.42 -18.74
C ARG A 35 1.75 20.36 -17.70
N HIS A 36 1.71 19.09 -18.11
CA HIS A 36 2.36 18.05 -17.34
C HIS A 36 3.86 18.32 -17.44
N ASN A 37 4.36 19.22 -16.60
CA ASN A 37 5.76 19.13 -16.21
C ASN A 37 5.91 17.71 -15.68
N ALA A 38 6.85 16.95 -16.23
CA ALA A 38 7.24 15.62 -15.75
C ALA A 38 7.91 15.70 -14.35
N ALA A 39 7.40 16.58 -13.49
CA ALA A 39 7.88 16.93 -12.17
C ALA A 39 6.88 16.51 -11.08
N THR A 40 5.98 15.56 -11.39
CA THR A 40 5.24 14.85 -10.34
C THR A 40 5.90 13.49 -10.17
N THR A 41 6.74 13.38 -9.15
CA THR A 41 7.35 12.13 -8.65
C THR A 41 6.35 11.17 -8.02
N ALA A 42 5.05 11.46 -8.09
CA ALA A 42 4.02 10.50 -7.76
C ALA A 42 4.21 9.23 -8.62
N PRO A 43 4.31 8.06 -8.01
CA PRO A 43 4.44 6.80 -8.71
C PRO A 43 3.34 6.65 -9.76
N LEU A 44 3.69 6.13 -10.94
CA LEU A 44 2.72 5.87 -12.01
C LEU A 44 1.51 5.10 -11.45
N CYS A 45 0.31 5.66 -11.67
CA CYS A 45 -1.00 5.19 -11.20
C CYS A 45 -1.38 5.51 -9.75
N ALA A 46 -0.56 6.21 -8.96
CA ALA A 46 -0.99 6.77 -7.66
C ALA A 46 -1.88 8.02 -7.89
N GLN A 47 -3.18 7.95 -7.58
CA GLN A 47 -4.10 9.08 -7.80
C GLN A 47 -4.02 10.14 -6.68
N THR A 48 -3.03 11.03 -6.74
CA THR A 48 -2.79 12.02 -5.66
C THR A 48 -3.36 13.42 -5.94
N ASN A 49 -3.96 13.63 -7.11
CA ASN A 49 -4.42 14.95 -7.56
C ASN A 49 -5.51 15.55 -6.66
N ASN A 50 -6.47 14.74 -6.22
CA ASN A 50 -7.60 15.16 -5.38
C ASN A 50 -7.12 15.50 -3.97
N THR A 51 -6.24 14.66 -3.39
CA THR A 51 -5.61 14.90 -2.09
C THR A 51 -4.84 16.21 -2.09
N ASN A 52 -4.03 16.45 -3.12
CA ASN A 52 -3.27 17.70 -3.26
C ASN A 52 -4.19 18.93 -3.34
N ALA A 53 -5.27 18.86 -4.12
CA ALA A 53 -6.22 19.96 -4.23
C ALA A 53 -6.93 20.23 -2.89
N TYR A 54 -7.36 19.18 -2.18
CA TYR A 54 -8.06 19.31 -0.91
C TYR A 54 -7.18 19.90 0.19
N LEU A 55 -5.98 19.34 0.39
CA LEU A 55 -5.06 19.74 1.46
C LEU A 55 -4.47 21.14 1.26
N ASN A 56 -4.51 21.68 0.05
CA ASN A 56 -4.07 23.05 -0.24
C ASN A 56 -5.15 24.12 -0.14
N ARG A 57 -6.41 23.76 0.14
CA ARG A 57 -7.45 24.77 0.41
C ARG A 57 -7.15 25.55 1.68
N ALA A 58 -7.36 26.86 1.65
CA ALA A 58 -7.07 27.73 2.79
C ALA A 58 -7.89 27.39 4.04
N ASP A 59 -9.16 27.04 3.86
CA ASP A 59 -10.04 26.64 4.97
C ASP A 59 -9.63 25.30 5.58
N VAL A 60 -9.25 24.32 4.75
CA VAL A 60 -8.71 23.03 5.20
C VAL A 60 -7.40 23.24 5.97
N ARG A 61 -6.45 24.00 5.42
CA ARG A 61 -5.18 24.34 6.08
C ARG A 61 -5.41 25.04 7.42
N LYS A 62 -6.34 25.99 7.47
CA LYS A 62 -6.72 26.69 8.72
C LYS A 62 -7.31 25.71 9.75
N SER A 63 -8.14 24.78 9.31
CA SER A 63 -8.80 23.79 10.17
C SER A 63 -7.81 22.75 10.72
N LEU A 64 -6.77 22.44 9.96
CA LEU A 64 -5.63 21.61 10.38
C LEU A 64 -4.52 22.41 11.09
N HIS A 65 -4.76 23.68 11.40
CA HIS A 65 -3.83 24.59 12.09
C HIS A 65 -2.47 24.76 11.38
N ILE A 66 -2.45 24.68 10.05
CA ILE A 66 -1.23 24.86 9.25
C ILE A 66 -0.96 26.37 9.09
N PRO A 67 0.22 26.87 9.51
CA PRO A 67 0.59 28.27 9.31
C PRO A 67 0.54 28.67 7.83
N SER A 68 0.03 29.88 7.56
CA SER A 68 -0.05 30.43 6.20
C SER A 68 1.32 30.75 5.60
N SER A 69 2.38 30.81 6.42
CA SER A 69 3.76 31.02 5.97
C SER A 69 4.41 29.78 5.36
N LEU A 70 3.85 28.58 5.59
CA LEU A 70 4.40 27.33 5.06
C LEU A 70 4.02 27.12 3.59
N PRO A 71 4.86 26.42 2.80
CA PRO A 71 4.59 26.15 1.40
C PRO A 71 3.32 25.33 1.19
N ALA A 72 2.92 25.25 -0.09
CA ALA A 72 1.86 24.34 -0.52
C ALA A 72 2.23 22.90 -0.16
N TRP A 73 1.23 22.14 0.27
CA TRP A 73 1.36 20.72 0.54
C TRP A 73 1.65 19.96 -0.75
N GLN A 74 2.54 18.98 -0.67
CA GLN A 74 2.91 18.05 -1.73
C GLN A 74 3.00 16.64 -1.14
N GLU A 75 2.65 15.62 -1.95
CA GLU A 75 2.68 14.21 -1.53
C GLU A 75 4.11 13.73 -1.26
N CYS A 76 5.03 14.07 -2.16
CA CYS A 76 6.43 13.68 -2.09
C CYS A 76 7.32 14.92 -2.26
N SER A 77 8.45 14.95 -1.55
CA SER A 77 9.47 15.98 -1.70
C SER A 77 10.69 15.44 -2.44
N ASP A 78 10.89 15.91 -3.67
CA ASP A 78 12.06 15.56 -4.50
C ASP A 78 13.37 16.01 -3.87
N GLU A 79 13.34 17.14 -3.17
CA GLU A 79 14.51 17.68 -2.49
C GLU A 79 14.96 16.75 -1.38
N VAL A 80 14.03 16.26 -0.56
CA VAL A 80 14.33 15.26 0.48
C VAL A 80 14.84 13.98 -0.17
N GLY A 81 14.15 13.48 -1.21
CA GLY A 81 14.54 12.24 -1.89
C GLY A 81 15.92 12.30 -2.53
N LYS A 82 16.28 13.41 -3.18
CA LYS A 82 17.59 13.58 -3.86
C LYS A 82 18.75 13.75 -2.87
N ASN A 83 18.49 14.34 -1.71
CA ASN A 83 19.52 14.61 -0.70
C ASN A 83 19.64 13.48 0.34
N TYR A 84 18.78 12.46 0.28
CA TYR A 84 18.84 11.33 1.20
C TYR A 84 20.04 10.44 0.90
N VAL A 85 20.80 10.08 1.93
CA VAL A 85 21.92 9.13 1.84
C VAL A 85 21.50 7.80 2.47
N VAL A 86 21.50 6.74 1.66
CA VAL A 86 21.22 5.38 2.13
C VAL A 86 22.34 4.92 3.05
N THR A 87 22.01 4.59 4.30
CA THR A 87 22.96 4.13 5.32
C THR A 87 22.88 2.63 5.57
N HIS A 88 21.77 1.98 5.19
CA HIS A 88 21.51 0.55 5.37
C HIS A 88 20.95 -0.03 4.08
N PHE A 89 21.47 -1.18 3.67
CA PHE A 89 21.02 -1.90 2.45
C PHE A 89 20.12 -3.10 2.77
N ASP A 90 20.07 -3.50 4.03
CA ASP A 90 19.14 -4.47 4.59
C ASP A 90 18.73 -4.04 6.00
N VAL A 91 17.77 -4.76 6.58
CA VAL A 91 17.28 -4.54 7.94
C VAL A 91 17.29 -5.83 8.77
N ILE A 92 18.21 -6.76 8.45
CA ILE A 92 18.27 -8.08 9.10
C ILE A 92 18.57 -7.94 10.59
N ALA A 93 19.54 -7.11 10.95
CA ALA A 93 19.97 -6.93 12.34
C ALA A 93 18.84 -6.32 13.20
N GLU A 94 18.07 -5.38 12.64
CA GLU A 94 16.92 -4.76 13.28
C GLU A 94 15.81 -5.78 13.51
N PHE A 95 15.50 -6.61 12.50
CA PHE A 95 14.53 -7.70 12.64
C PHE A 95 14.95 -8.69 13.72
N GLN A 96 16.21 -9.12 13.73
CA GLN A 96 16.73 -10.03 14.77
C GLN A 96 16.61 -9.43 16.17
N THR A 97 16.87 -8.13 16.31
CA THR A 97 16.71 -7.41 17.59
C THR A 97 15.25 -7.39 18.03
N MET A 98 14.32 -7.09 17.13
CA MET A 98 12.88 -7.08 17.45
C MET A 98 12.34 -8.48 17.80
N ILE A 99 12.79 -9.51 17.07
CA ILE A 99 12.44 -10.90 17.33
C ILE A 99 12.94 -11.35 18.70
N ALA A 100 14.20 -11.05 19.04
CA ALA A 100 14.77 -11.35 20.35
C ALA A 100 14.04 -10.64 21.50
N ALA A 101 13.48 -9.46 21.25
CA ALA A 101 12.64 -8.72 22.19
C ALA A 101 11.20 -9.25 22.30
N GLY A 102 10.82 -10.26 21.50
CA GLY A 102 9.47 -10.84 21.49
C GLY A 102 8.41 -9.94 20.84
N ILE A 103 8.82 -8.93 20.08
CA ILE A 103 7.92 -8.02 19.37
C ILE A 103 7.16 -8.79 18.28
N LYS A 104 5.86 -8.56 18.18
CA LYS A 104 5.03 -9.13 17.12
C LYS A 104 5.24 -8.35 15.81
N ILE A 105 5.61 -9.05 14.75
CA ILE A 105 5.94 -8.46 13.44
C ILE A 105 5.00 -9.03 12.38
N LEU A 106 4.41 -8.14 11.58
CA LEU A 106 3.67 -8.50 10.38
C LEU A 106 4.33 -7.83 9.18
N VAL A 107 4.76 -8.64 8.22
CA VAL A 107 5.15 -8.19 6.88
C VAL A 107 4.00 -8.57 5.94
N TYR A 108 3.46 -7.60 5.21
CA TYR A 108 2.39 -7.86 4.26
C TYR A 108 2.66 -7.18 2.92
N ASN A 109 2.30 -7.84 1.81
CA ASN A 109 2.47 -7.31 0.47
C ASN A 109 1.23 -7.57 -0.39
N GLY A 110 0.90 -6.61 -1.24
CA GLY A 110 0.05 -6.91 -2.39
C GLY A 110 0.79 -7.82 -3.38
N ASP A 111 0.12 -8.88 -3.85
CA ASP A 111 0.74 -9.87 -4.73
C ASP A 111 0.92 -9.41 -6.19
N VAL A 112 0.42 -8.22 -6.54
CA VAL A 112 0.56 -7.62 -7.87
C VAL A 112 1.38 -6.32 -7.88
N ASP A 113 2.05 -6.01 -6.75
CA ASP A 113 3.05 -4.95 -6.68
C ASP A 113 4.35 -5.38 -7.37
N THR A 114 4.91 -4.51 -8.21
CA THR A 114 6.22 -4.74 -8.85
C THR A 114 7.33 -3.86 -8.27
N ALA A 115 7.02 -2.86 -7.44
CA ALA A 115 8.01 -2.01 -6.80
C ALA A 115 8.66 -2.67 -5.58
N CYS A 116 7.85 -3.24 -4.69
CA CYS A 116 8.30 -3.96 -3.49
C CYS A 116 7.54 -5.29 -3.39
N ASN A 117 7.81 -6.18 -4.36
CA ASN A 117 7.00 -7.37 -4.57
C ASN A 117 7.08 -8.39 -3.42
N SER A 118 6.08 -9.27 -3.36
CA SER A 118 5.97 -10.33 -2.33
C SER A 118 7.13 -11.33 -2.34
N ILE A 119 7.72 -11.62 -3.51
CA ILE A 119 8.84 -12.56 -3.63
C ILE A 119 10.08 -12.01 -2.95
N MET A 120 10.40 -10.72 -3.13
CA MET A 120 11.53 -10.07 -2.46
C MET A 120 11.40 -10.14 -0.94
N ASN A 121 10.22 -9.87 -0.41
CA ASN A 121 9.97 -9.93 1.03
C ASN A 121 9.98 -11.37 1.57
N GLN A 122 9.49 -12.35 0.80
CA GLN A 122 9.61 -13.76 1.15
C GLN A 122 11.07 -14.22 1.20
N GLN A 123 11.92 -13.77 0.25
CA GLN A 123 13.35 -14.05 0.25
C GLN A 123 14.05 -13.42 1.45
N PHE A 124 13.73 -12.16 1.78
CA PHE A 124 14.22 -11.49 2.97
C PHE A 124 13.87 -12.27 4.25
N LEU A 125 12.61 -12.65 4.43
CA LEU A 125 12.18 -13.41 5.62
C LEU A 125 12.82 -14.80 5.67
N THR A 126 13.01 -15.46 4.53
CA THR A 126 13.72 -16.75 4.47
C THR A 126 15.18 -16.59 4.91
N SER A 127 15.82 -15.46 4.58
CA SER A 127 17.21 -15.17 4.97
C SER A 127 17.40 -15.00 6.49
N LEU A 128 16.33 -14.71 7.24
CA LEU A 128 16.35 -14.67 8.70
C LEU A 128 16.49 -16.07 9.32
N ASN A 129 16.35 -17.14 8.53
CA ASN A 129 16.49 -18.53 8.95
C ASN A 129 15.60 -18.91 10.15
N LEU A 130 14.38 -18.35 10.18
CA LEU A 130 13.39 -18.63 11.22
C LEU A 130 12.70 -19.97 10.95
N THR A 131 12.31 -20.67 12.01
CA THR A 131 11.49 -21.88 11.89
C THR A 131 10.10 -21.52 11.37
N VAL A 132 9.70 -22.06 10.22
CA VAL A 132 8.32 -21.93 9.72
C VAL A 132 7.38 -22.72 10.63
N LEU A 133 6.29 -22.11 11.06
CA LEU A 133 5.27 -22.71 11.90
C LEU A 133 4.17 -23.33 11.02
N GLY A 134 3.80 -24.57 11.33
CA GLY A 134 2.83 -25.36 10.57
C GLY A 134 3.43 -26.65 10.04
N GLU A 135 2.59 -27.53 9.51
CA GLU A 135 3.05 -28.70 8.74
C GLU A 135 3.64 -28.22 7.40
N GLN A 136 4.55 -28.97 6.78
CA GLN A 136 5.14 -28.58 5.49
C GLN A 136 4.09 -28.32 4.39
N GLU A 137 2.91 -28.94 4.51
CA GLU A 137 1.76 -28.73 3.63
C GLU A 137 1.01 -27.39 3.87
N LYS A 138 1.25 -26.72 5.01
CA LYS A 138 0.58 -25.47 5.41
C LYS A 138 1.44 -24.22 5.23
N VAL A 139 2.62 -24.35 4.61
CA VAL A 139 3.40 -23.19 4.15
C VAL A 139 2.59 -22.50 3.06
N ASN A 140 2.40 -21.17 3.18
CA ASN A 140 1.48 -20.42 2.31
C ASN A 140 0.04 -20.93 2.42
N GLU A 141 -0.51 -21.05 3.63
CA GLU A 141 -1.93 -21.36 3.83
C GLU A 141 -2.81 -20.19 3.34
N ALA A 142 -3.94 -20.49 2.70
CA ALA A 142 -4.87 -19.45 2.27
C ALA A 142 -5.60 -18.84 3.48
N TRP A 143 -5.57 -17.52 3.61
CA TRP A 143 -6.44 -16.80 4.54
C TRP A 143 -7.62 -16.18 3.79
N HIS A 144 -8.74 -16.03 4.49
CA HIS A 144 -10.02 -15.73 3.86
C HIS A 144 -10.65 -14.47 4.41
N TYR A 145 -11.29 -13.70 3.53
CA TYR A 145 -12.18 -12.63 3.93
C TYR A 145 -13.63 -13.11 3.78
N SER A 146 -14.40 -13.01 4.86
CA SER A 146 -15.83 -13.33 4.87
C SER A 146 -16.65 -12.04 4.91
N GLY A 147 -17.17 -11.67 3.75
CA GLY A 147 -18.01 -10.48 3.58
C GLY A 147 -19.50 -10.82 3.41
N GLN A 148 -20.29 -9.80 3.07
CA GLN A 148 -21.73 -9.97 2.79
C GLN A 148 -22.01 -10.85 1.57
N THR A 149 -21.08 -10.89 0.62
CA THR A 149 -21.18 -11.64 -0.64
C THR A 149 -20.58 -13.04 -0.56
N GLY A 150 -20.22 -13.50 0.65
CA GLY A 150 -19.61 -14.80 0.90
C GLY A 150 -18.14 -14.72 1.33
N THR A 151 -17.49 -15.87 1.32
CA THR A 151 -16.09 -16.03 1.71
C THR A 151 -15.21 -16.18 0.48
N ALA A 152 -14.14 -15.40 0.41
CA ALA A 152 -13.15 -15.46 -0.67
C ALA A 152 -11.73 -15.54 -0.11
N VAL A 153 -10.83 -16.16 -0.87
CA VAL A 153 -9.39 -16.15 -0.56
C VAL A 153 -8.88 -14.71 -0.67
N ALA A 154 -8.43 -14.16 0.45
CA ALA A 154 -7.90 -12.81 0.55
C ALA A 154 -6.38 -12.77 0.35
N GLY A 155 -5.71 -13.92 0.43
CA GLY A 155 -4.30 -14.10 0.10
C GLY A 155 -3.73 -15.34 0.78
N PHE A 156 -2.42 -15.36 1.00
CA PHE A 156 -1.71 -16.47 1.64
C PHE A 156 -0.93 -15.99 2.84
N GLN A 157 -0.78 -16.84 3.85
CA GLN A 157 -0.04 -16.57 5.08
C GLN A 157 1.08 -17.59 5.28
N THR A 158 2.20 -17.13 5.82
CA THR A 158 3.25 -17.97 6.39
C THR A 158 3.59 -17.41 7.76
N LYS A 159 3.55 -18.26 8.79
CA LYS A 159 3.90 -17.90 10.16
C LYS A 159 5.28 -18.44 10.50
N PHE A 160 6.08 -17.69 11.21
CA PHE A 160 7.42 -18.06 11.64
C PHE A 160 7.53 -17.98 13.16
N ALA A 161 8.41 -18.81 13.72
CA ALA A 161 8.79 -18.72 15.11
C ALA A 161 9.37 -17.33 15.42
N GLY A 162 9.19 -16.86 16.65
CA GLY A 162 9.60 -15.51 17.04
C GLY A 162 8.57 -14.42 16.70
N ASN A 163 7.29 -14.77 16.59
CA ASN A 163 6.17 -13.84 16.37
C ASN A 163 6.25 -13.05 15.06
N VAL A 164 6.71 -13.68 13.98
CA VAL A 164 6.79 -13.06 12.65
C VAL A 164 5.78 -13.72 11.71
N ASP A 165 4.88 -12.91 11.17
CA ASP A 165 3.90 -13.34 10.18
C ASP A 165 4.18 -12.67 8.82
N PHE A 166 4.00 -13.43 7.74
CA PHE A 166 4.07 -12.94 6.37
C PHE A 166 2.75 -13.18 5.64
N LEU A 167 2.14 -12.12 5.12
CA LEU A 167 0.91 -12.21 4.35
C LEU A 167 1.07 -11.65 2.93
N THR A 168 0.49 -12.34 1.96
CA THR A 168 0.13 -11.73 0.68
C THR A 168 -1.33 -11.28 0.72
N VAL A 169 -1.65 -10.23 -0.02
CA VAL A 169 -3.02 -9.75 -0.24
C VAL A 169 -3.34 -9.84 -1.72
N ARG A 170 -4.29 -10.73 -2.04
CA ARG A 170 -4.61 -11.15 -3.39
C ARG A 170 -5.24 -10.04 -4.22
N GLY A 171 -4.65 -9.78 -5.38
CA GLY A 171 -5.09 -8.77 -6.34
C GLY A 171 -4.86 -7.35 -5.85
N SER A 172 -3.90 -7.16 -4.93
CA SER A 172 -3.52 -5.86 -4.40
C SER A 172 -2.14 -5.45 -4.91
N GLY A 173 -1.96 -4.17 -5.18
CA GLY A 173 -0.68 -3.55 -5.45
C GLY A 173 0.02 -3.03 -4.18
N HIS A 174 0.85 -2.01 -4.37
CA HIS A 174 1.70 -1.40 -3.35
C HIS A 174 0.89 -0.78 -2.21
N PHE A 175 -0.24 -0.15 -2.53
CA PHE A 175 -1.14 0.48 -1.56
C PHE A 175 -2.27 -0.47 -1.17
N VAL A 176 -1.93 -1.48 -0.37
CA VAL A 176 -2.88 -2.54 0.03
C VAL A 176 -4.22 -2.04 0.55
N PRO A 177 -4.28 -1.03 1.45
CA PRO A 177 -5.56 -0.51 1.93
C PRO A 177 -6.36 0.25 0.85
N GLU A 178 -5.71 0.76 -0.21
CA GLU A 178 -6.38 1.43 -1.32
C GLU A 178 -7.04 0.39 -2.25
N ASP A 179 -6.30 -0.67 -2.61
CA ASP A 179 -6.78 -1.71 -3.53
C ASP A 179 -7.78 -2.68 -2.86
N LYS A 180 -7.52 -3.02 -1.59
CA LYS A 180 -8.24 -4.06 -0.82
C LYS A 180 -8.60 -3.58 0.58
N PRO A 181 -9.43 -2.53 0.72
CA PRO A 181 -9.71 -1.89 2.01
C PRO A 181 -10.35 -2.84 3.03
N ARG A 182 -11.22 -3.76 2.59
CA ARG A 182 -11.96 -4.66 3.49
C ARG A 182 -11.05 -5.75 4.05
N GLU A 183 -10.29 -6.38 3.17
CA GLU A 183 -9.32 -7.40 3.47
C GLU A 183 -8.19 -6.82 4.34
N SER A 184 -7.71 -5.61 4.01
CA SER A 184 -6.70 -4.89 4.79
C SER A 184 -7.18 -4.56 6.20
N GLN A 185 -8.43 -4.10 6.35
CA GLN A 185 -9.02 -3.83 7.67
C GLN A 185 -9.08 -5.09 8.53
N GLN A 186 -9.56 -6.21 7.96
CA GLN A 186 -9.61 -7.49 8.67
C GLN A 186 -8.21 -7.96 9.08
N MET A 187 -7.25 -7.91 8.16
CA MET A 187 -5.86 -8.29 8.40
C MET A 187 -5.25 -7.52 9.57
N ILE A 188 -5.32 -6.17 9.56
CA ILE A 188 -4.74 -5.34 10.62
C ILE A 188 -5.48 -5.53 11.95
N TYR A 189 -6.80 -5.61 11.93
CA TYR A 189 -7.58 -5.87 13.14
C TYR A 189 -7.21 -7.21 13.78
N ASN A 190 -7.13 -8.28 12.97
CA ASN A 190 -6.80 -9.62 13.45
C ASN A 190 -5.34 -9.70 13.94
N PHE A 191 -4.42 -9.01 13.26
CA PHE A 191 -3.04 -8.87 13.72
C PHE A 191 -2.96 -8.25 15.12
N ILE A 192 -3.61 -7.10 15.33
CA ILE A 192 -3.60 -6.36 16.60
C ILE A 192 -4.25 -7.19 17.73
N ASN A 193 -5.37 -7.85 17.44
CA ASN A 193 -6.13 -8.60 18.45
C ASN A 193 -5.69 -10.06 18.62
N ASN A 194 -4.62 -10.47 17.93
CA ASN A 194 -4.10 -11.84 17.96
C ASN A 194 -5.15 -12.90 17.56
N LEU A 195 -5.92 -12.60 16.52
CA LEU A 195 -6.92 -13.49 15.96
C LEU A 195 -6.37 -14.21 14.73
N ASP A 196 -7.04 -15.30 14.33
CA ASP A 196 -6.81 -15.91 13.03
C ASP A 196 -7.09 -14.90 11.92
N TYR A 197 -6.25 -14.83 10.87
CA TYR A 197 -6.44 -13.86 9.80
C TYR A 197 -7.74 -14.06 9.01
N SER A 198 -8.31 -15.27 9.04
CA SER A 198 -9.62 -15.59 8.49
C SER A 198 -10.79 -15.31 9.43
N ALA A 199 -10.54 -14.84 10.66
CA ALA A 199 -11.59 -14.45 11.59
C ALA A 199 -12.36 -13.23 11.04
N PRO A 200 -13.69 -13.34 10.84
CA PRO A 200 -14.48 -12.22 10.33
C PRO A 200 -14.51 -11.05 11.33
N LEU A 201 -14.50 -9.83 10.82
CA LEU A 201 -14.74 -8.63 11.63
C LEU A 201 -16.14 -8.69 12.27
N LYS A 202 -16.20 -8.58 13.60
CA LYS A 202 -17.48 -8.43 14.31
C LYS A 202 -18.02 -7.03 14.03
N LYS A 203 -19.25 -6.96 13.52
CA LYS A 203 -19.99 -5.71 13.30
C LYS A 203 -20.44 -5.12 14.63
#